data_AF-A0A7R9ABS4-F1
#
_entry.id   AF-A0A7R9ABS4-F1
#
_cell.length_a   1.000
_cell.length_b   1.000
_cell.length_c   1.000
_cell.angle_alpha   90.00
_cell.angle_beta   90.00
_cell.angle_gamma   90.00
#
_symmetry.space_group_name_H-M   'P 1'
#
loop_
_entity.id
_entity.type
_entity.pdbx_description
1 polymer ?
#
loop_
_entity_poly.entity_id
_entity_poly.type
_entity_poly.pdbx_seq_one_letter_code
_entity_poly.pdbx_strand_id
1 'polypeptide(L)'
;MALWIGLMSMSIATFIGVLLGALAGYFGDNGLKISRIQIILNILILPLAYFWAFVKIPLDVLIMRMVEIFNAIPKLLLLLALIAVVEKPSTTYIIIIIGLLSWTSITKFVRAELLRIRALPYIEAARAIGMSEWRIIFAHALPNALPPVLITISFGIASAILAESSLSFLGLGLPIDTVTWGSMLEKAREYYPAWWLAFFPGLMLA
;
A
#
# COMPACT_ATOMS: atom_id res chain seq x y z
N MET A 1 -12.70 -17.18 -7.00
CA MET A 1 -12.30 -16.01 -7.81
C MET A 1 -11.80 -14.86 -6.94
N ALA A 2 -12.58 -14.38 -5.96
CA ALA A 2 -12.19 -13.28 -5.08
C ALA A 2 -10.82 -13.49 -4.38
N LEU A 3 -10.56 -14.70 -3.86
CA LEU A 3 -9.25 -15.03 -3.27
C LEU A 3 -8.08 -14.87 -4.25
N TRP A 4 -8.25 -15.26 -5.51
CA TRP A 4 -7.23 -15.11 -6.56
C TRP A 4 -6.95 -13.63 -6.84
N ILE A 5 -8.01 -12.81 -6.92
CA ILE A 5 -7.89 -11.35 -7.09
C ILE A 5 -7.16 -10.74 -5.89
N GLY A 6 -7.52 -11.15 -4.68
CA GLY A 6 -6.86 -10.73 -3.45
C GLY A 6 -5.37 -11.06 -3.44
N LEU A 7 -5.00 -12.31 -3.77
CA LEU A 7 -3.60 -12.75 -3.80
C LEU A 7 -2.77 -12.02 -4.87
N MET A 8 -3.30 -11.88 -6.09
CA MET A 8 -2.58 -11.25 -7.20
C MET A 8 -2.42 -9.74 -6.99
N SER A 9 -3.49 -9.06 -6.58
CA SER A 9 -3.42 -7.62 -6.28
C SER A 9 -2.46 -7.34 -5.12
N MET A 10 -2.45 -8.20 -4.10
CA MET A 10 -1.55 -8.06 -2.97
C MET A 10 -0.11 -8.44 -3.28
N SER A 11 0.14 -9.33 -4.24
CA SER A 11 1.49 -9.58 -4.74
C SER A 11 2.08 -8.31 -5.37
N ILE A 12 1.29 -7.60 -6.19
CA ILE A 12 1.68 -6.31 -6.80
C ILE A 12 1.92 -5.26 -5.70
N ALA A 13 0.95 -5.11 -4.79
CA ALA A 13 1.04 -4.16 -3.69
C ALA A 13 2.25 -4.43 -2.79
N THR A 14 2.56 -5.70 -2.53
CA THR A 14 3.69 -6.12 -1.71
C THR A 14 5.00 -5.79 -2.40
N PHE A 15 5.13 -6.11 -3.68
CA PHE A 15 6.34 -5.82 -4.44
C PHE A 15 6.68 -4.33 -4.41
N ILE A 16 5.70 -3.47 -4.76
CA ILE A 16 5.86 -2.01 -4.72
C ILE A 16 6.09 -1.53 -3.28
N GLY A 17 5.26 -2.04 -2.37
CA GLY A 17 5.22 -1.64 -0.97
C GLY A 17 6.54 -1.88 -0.25
N VAL A 18 7.07 -3.09 -0.39
CA VAL A 18 8.35 -3.52 0.17
C VAL A 18 9.51 -2.76 -0.43
N LEU A 19 9.53 -2.57 -1.75
CA LEU A 19 10.62 -1.85 -2.41
C LEU A 19 10.68 -0.38 -1.95
N LEU A 20 9.55 0.33 -1.99
CA LEU A 20 9.48 1.73 -1.57
C LEU A 20 9.67 1.89 -0.06
N GLY A 21 9.09 0.98 0.74
CA GLY A 21 9.25 0.98 2.19
C GLY A 21 10.69 0.70 2.61
N ALA A 22 11.39 -0.18 1.89
CA ALA A 22 12.78 -0.49 2.18
C ALA A 22 13.69 0.70 1.89
N LEU A 23 13.50 1.35 0.75
CA LEU A 23 14.24 2.55 0.36
C LEU A 23 13.97 3.71 1.33
N ALA A 24 12.71 3.94 1.67
CA ALA A 24 12.29 4.99 2.61
C ALA A 24 12.82 4.73 4.03
N GLY A 25 12.68 3.51 4.55
CA GLY A 25 13.10 3.19 5.92
C GLY A 25 14.61 3.16 6.10
N TYR A 26 15.35 2.67 5.10
CA TYR A 26 16.79 2.50 5.25
C TYR A 26 17.59 3.76 4.87
N PHE A 27 17.29 4.39 3.72
CA PHE A 27 18.02 5.58 3.25
C PHE A 27 17.38 6.91 3.67
N GLY A 28 16.19 6.86 4.27
CA GLY A 28 15.40 8.04 4.59
C GLY A 28 15.89 8.91 5.73
N ASP A 29 16.47 8.28 6.74
CA ASP A 29 16.84 9.00 7.95
C ASP A 29 18.27 9.52 7.84
N ASN A 30 18.39 10.65 7.13
CA ASN A 30 19.40 11.65 7.43
C ASN A 30 18.71 12.67 8.32
N GLY A 31 18.76 12.46 9.64
CA GLY A 31 18.12 13.32 10.63
C GLY A 31 18.33 14.79 10.31
N LEU A 32 17.33 15.41 9.68
CA LEU A 32 17.28 16.84 9.44
C LEU A 32 17.04 17.47 10.82
N LYS A 33 18.12 17.68 11.58
CA LYS A 33 18.13 18.46 12.82
C LYS A 33 17.91 19.93 12.47
N ILE A 34 16.74 20.28 11.97
CA ILE A 34 16.40 21.67 11.66
C ILE A 34 15.96 22.32 12.96
N SER A 35 16.71 23.33 13.40
CA SER A 35 16.38 24.12 14.59
C SER A 35 15.01 24.79 14.42
N ARG A 36 14.19 24.87 15.48
CA ARG A 36 12.86 25.54 15.44
C ARG A 36 12.92 26.97 14.92
N ILE A 37 14.06 27.64 15.13
CA ILE A 37 14.37 28.99 14.65
C ILE A 37 14.56 29.04 13.12
N GLN A 38 15.13 28.00 12.51
CA GLN A 38 15.29 27.90 11.06
C GLN A 38 13.96 27.68 10.34
N ILE A 39 12.97 27.04 10.96
CA ILE A 39 11.63 26.85 10.37
C ILE A 39 10.92 28.21 10.24
N ILE A 40 11.01 29.05 11.27
CA ILE A 40 10.41 30.39 11.29
C ILE A 40 11.15 31.33 10.31
N LEU A 41 12.48 31.29 10.29
CA LEU A 41 13.29 32.06 9.34
C LEU A 41 13.05 31.64 7.88
N ASN A 42 12.85 30.35 7.63
CA ASN A 42 12.54 29.85 6.30
C ASN A 42 11.15 30.29 5.84
N ILE A 43 10.10 30.23 6.67
CA ILE A 43 8.75 30.67 6.29
C ILE A 43 8.72 32.14 5.79
N LEU A 44 9.60 33.00 6.31
CA LEU A 44 9.68 34.41 5.93
C LEU A 44 10.53 34.70 4.68
N ILE A 45 11.54 33.86 4.37
CA ILE A 45 12.53 34.08 3.29
C ILE A 45 12.27 33.19 2.05
N LEU A 46 11.43 32.16 2.19
CA LEU A 46 11.27 31.05 1.22
C LEU A 46 10.57 31.32 -0.13
N PRO A 47 9.65 32.28 -0.34
CA PRO A 47 8.82 32.19 -1.54
C PRO A 47 9.57 32.36 -2.87
N LEU A 48 10.72 33.05 -2.89
CA LEU A 48 11.35 33.48 -4.15
C LEU A 48 12.81 33.01 -4.36
N ALA A 49 13.59 32.74 -3.30
CA ALA A 49 15.04 32.55 -3.43
C ALA A 49 15.54 31.09 -3.26
N TYR A 50 14.74 30.18 -2.72
CA TYR A 50 15.20 28.83 -2.31
C TYR A 50 14.56 27.68 -3.10
N PHE A 51 13.60 27.96 -3.99
CA PHE A 51 12.70 26.96 -4.58
C PHE A 51 13.37 25.98 -5.56
N TRP A 52 14.64 26.16 -5.95
CA TRP A 52 15.31 25.26 -6.90
C TRP A 52 16.75 24.86 -6.58
N ALA A 53 17.48 25.54 -5.69
CA ALA A 53 18.94 25.45 -5.73
C ALA A 53 19.60 24.42 -4.78
N PHE A 54 19.06 24.11 -3.59
CA PHE A 54 19.85 23.33 -2.60
C PHE A 54 19.09 22.36 -1.67
N VAL A 55 17.79 22.09 -1.89
CA VAL A 55 17.12 21.05 -1.10
C VAL A 55 17.38 19.68 -1.73
N LYS A 56 18.36 18.95 -1.18
CA LYS A 56 18.39 17.49 -1.35
C LYS A 56 17.17 16.93 -0.61
N ILE A 57 16.05 16.77 -1.31
CA ILE A 57 14.85 16.14 -0.74
C ILE A 57 15.24 14.69 -0.44
N PRO A 58 15.18 14.24 0.83
CA PRO A 58 15.49 12.85 1.13
C PRO A 58 14.44 11.96 0.50
N LEU A 59 14.88 10.82 -0.05
CA LEU A 59 14.03 9.87 -0.76
C LEU A 59 12.81 9.45 0.08
N ASP A 60 12.97 9.35 1.40
CA ASP A 60 11.89 9.05 2.33
C ASP A 60 10.80 10.12 2.36
N VAL A 61 11.15 11.41 2.42
CA VAL A 61 10.15 12.49 2.38
C VAL A 61 9.36 12.43 1.08
N LEU A 62 10.01 12.16 -0.05
CA LEU A 62 9.33 12.01 -1.33
C LEU A 62 8.35 10.83 -1.33
N ILE A 63 8.80 9.65 -0.87
CA ILE A 63 7.96 8.44 -0.83
C ILE A 63 6.79 8.63 0.16
N MET A 64 7.04 9.18 1.34
CA MET A 64 6.00 9.46 2.34
C MET A 64 5.01 10.51 1.84
N ARG A 65 5.46 11.53 1.12
CA ARG A 65 4.56 12.54 0.54
C ARG A 65 3.64 11.93 -0.52
N MET A 66 4.16 11.05 -1.36
CA MET A 66 3.34 10.29 -2.31
C MET A 66 2.32 9.40 -1.57
N VAL A 67 2.74 8.71 -0.52
CA VAL A 67 1.85 7.91 0.33
C VAL A 67 0.74 8.76 0.97
N GLU A 68 1.06 9.96 1.46
CA GLU A 68 0.09 10.90 2.03
C GLU A 68 -0.95 11.34 0.99
N ILE A 69 -0.51 11.71 -0.21
CA ILE A 69 -1.40 12.14 -1.31
C ILE A 69 -2.37 11.02 -1.68
N PHE A 70 -1.90 9.78 -1.83
CA PHE A 70 -2.75 8.63 -2.14
C PHE A 70 -3.75 8.31 -1.01
N ASN A 71 -3.32 8.42 0.25
CA ASN A 71 -4.19 8.14 1.40
C ASN A 71 -5.18 9.27 1.70
N ALA A 72 -4.97 10.48 1.17
CA ALA A 72 -5.88 11.62 1.35
C ALA A 72 -7.23 11.39 0.67
N ILE A 73 -7.27 10.56 -0.39
CA ILE A 73 -8.48 10.21 -1.11
C ILE A 73 -9.03 8.88 -0.55
N PRO A 74 -10.32 8.80 -0.20
CA PRO A 74 -10.92 7.54 0.21
C PRO A 74 -10.75 6.46 -0.86
N LYS A 75 -10.11 5.34 -0.49
CA LYS A 75 -9.72 4.26 -1.41
C LYS A 75 -10.89 3.73 -2.25
N LEU A 76 -12.07 3.59 -1.65
CA LEU A 76 -13.27 3.12 -2.35
C LEU A 76 -13.71 4.11 -3.45
N LEU A 77 -13.65 5.43 -3.18
CA LEU A 77 -14.02 6.44 -4.17
C LEU A 77 -13.06 6.43 -5.36
N LEU A 78 -11.76 6.32 -5.09
CA LEU A 78 -10.75 6.24 -6.14
C LEU A 78 -10.91 4.97 -6.98
N LEU A 79 -11.21 3.84 -6.33
CA LEU A 79 -11.48 2.57 -6.99
C LEU A 79 -12.71 2.66 -7.92
N LEU A 80 -13.82 3.22 -7.43
CA LEU A 80 -15.04 3.44 -8.21
C LEU A 80 -14.79 4.37 -9.41
N ALA A 81 -14.08 5.49 -9.18
CA ALA A 81 -13.78 6.45 -10.22
C ALA A 81 -12.93 5.83 -11.34
N LEU A 82 -11.91 5.05 -11.00
CA LEU A 82 -11.04 4.39 -11.98
C LEU A 82 -11.80 3.33 -12.78
N ILE A 83 -12.68 2.57 -12.13
CA ILE A 83 -13.46 1.54 -12.81
C ILE A 83 -14.53 2.13 -13.72
N ALA A 84 -15.18 3.23 -13.32
CA ALA A 84 -16.21 3.90 -14.11
C ALA A 84 -15.71 4.45 -15.45
N VAL A 85 -14.40 4.65 -15.62
CA VAL A 85 -13.79 5.08 -16.89
C VAL A 85 -13.77 3.96 -17.93
N VAL A 86 -13.97 2.71 -17.53
CA VAL A 86 -13.90 1.53 -18.41
C VAL A 86 -15.28 0.88 -18.49
N GLU A 87 -15.83 0.76 -19.70
CA GLU A 87 -17.16 0.18 -19.91
C GLU A 87 -17.28 -1.30 -19.46
N LYS A 88 -16.21 -2.08 -19.64
CA LYS A 88 -16.16 -3.51 -19.27
C LYS A 88 -14.82 -3.83 -18.61
N PRO A 89 -14.68 -3.63 -17.29
CA PRO A 89 -13.41 -3.89 -16.60
C PRO A 89 -13.09 -5.39 -16.64
N SER A 90 -11.88 -5.72 -17.08
CA SER A 90 -11.38 -7.10 -17.01
C SER A 90 -10.93 -7.46 -15.59
N THR A 91 -10.86 -8.75 -15.28
CA THR A 91 -10.28 -9.23 -14.02
C THR A 91 -8.88 -8.66 -13.77
N THR A 92 -8.06 -8.63 -14.82
CA THR A 92 -6.70 -8.10 -14.75
C THR A 92 -6.70 -6.61 -14.40
N TYR A 93 -7.62 -5.84 -14.96
CA TYR A 93 -7.75 -4.41 -14.67
C TYR A 93 -8.06 -4.15 -13.18
N ILE A 94 -9.02 -4.90 -12.62
CA ILE A 94 -9.38 -4.83 -11.19
C ILE A 94 -8.19 -5.25 -10.30
N ILE A 95 -7.48 -6.33 -10.66
CA ILE A 95 -6.28 -6.78 -9.94
C ILE A 95 -5.23 -5.67 -9.88
N ILE A 96 -4.95 -5.02 -11.02
CA ILE A 96 -3.94 -3.97 -11.13
C ILE A 96 -4.35 -2.76 -10.28
N ILE A 97 -5.58 -2.26 -10.40
CA ILE A 97 -6.02 -1.09 -9.63
C ILE A 97 -5.99 -1.38 -8.13
N ILE A 98 -6.56 -2.49 -7.69
CA ILE A 98 -6.56 -2.84 -6.26
C ILE A 98 -5.12 -2.94 -5.74
N GLY A 99 -4.20 -3.53 -6.51
CA GLY A 99 -2.78 -3.60 -6.16
C GLY A 99 -2.13 -2.22 -6.05
N LEU A 100 -2.33 -1.36 -7.06
CA LEU A 100 -1.82 0.02 -7.12
C LEU A 100 -2.44 0.95 -6.07
N LEU A 101 -3.57 0.60 -5.48
CA LEU A 101 -4.17 1.36 -4.38
C LEU A 101 -3.82 0.79 -2.99
N SER A 102 -3.12 -0.34 -2.91
CA SER A 102 -2.84 -1.04 -1.65
C SER A 102 -1.39 -0.94 -1.18
N TRP A 103 -0.45 -0.52 -2.05
CA TRP A 103 0.98 -0.46 -1.73
C TRP A 103 1.32 0.49 -0.56
N THR A 104 0.54 1.55 -0.37
CA THR A 104 0.83 2.61 0.62
C THR A 104 0.86 2.08 2.06
N SER A 105 0.00 1.13 2.40
CA SER A 105 -0.05 0.52 3.74
C SER A 105 1.22 -0.30 4.00
N ILE A 106 1.61 -1.13 3.03
CA ILE A 106 2.80 -1.98 3.11
C ILE A 106 4.06 -1.12 3.18
N THR A 107 4.16 -0.06 2.37
CA THR A 107 5.28 0.89 2.42
C THR A 107 5.48 1.49 3.81
N LYS A 108 4.41 1.99 4.44
CA LYS A 108 4.48 2.56 5.80
C LYS A 108 4.95 1.52 6.81
N PHE A 109 4.43 0.30 6.71
CA PHE A 109 4.76 -0.77 7.65
C PHE A 109 6.21 -1.24 7.50
N VAL A 110 6.66 -1.54 6.27
CA VAL A 110 8.04 -1.94 5.97
C VAL A 110 9.02 -0.83 6.37
N ARG A 111 8.69 0.43 6.12
CA ARG A 111 9.49 1.58 6.55
C ARG A 111 9.68 1.60 8.07
N ALA A 112 8.59 1.47 8.82
CA ALA A 112 8.64 1.47 10.28
C ALA A 112 9.53 0.33 10.80
N GLU A 113 9.40 -0.87 10.21
CA GLU A 113 10.19 -2.03 10.59
C GLU A 113 11.67 -1.87 10.24
N LEU A 114 11.99 -1.29 9.08
CA LEU A 114 13.39 -1.00 8.74
C LEU A 114 14.01 0.09 9.61
N LEU A 115 13.26 1.12 10.00
CA LEU A 115 13.75 2.11 10.95
C LEU A 115 14.08 1.46 12.29
N ARG A 116 13.24 0.54 12.77
CA ARG A 116 13.48 -0.26 13.98
C ARG A 116 14.73 -1.13 13.83
N ILE A 117 14.83 -1.88 12.73
CA ILE A 117 15.94 -2.80 12.48
C ILE A 117 17.27 -2.06 12.32
N ARG A 118 17.29 -0.91 11.63
CA ARG A 118 18.50 -0.10 11.42
C ARG A 118 19.13 0.40 12.73
N ALA A 119 18.35 0.48 13.81
CA ALA A 119 18.81 0.84 15.14
C ALA A 119 19.31 -0.36 15.97
N LEU A 120 19.33 -1.59 15.44
CA LEU A 120 19.76 -2.77 16.17
C LEU A 120 21.29 -2.95 16.15
N PRO A 121 21.91 -3.45 17.24
CA PRO A 121 23.37 -3.55 17.35
C PRO A 121 24.06 -4.38 16.26
N TYR A 122 23.40 -5.40 15.72
CA TYR A 122 24.00 -6.22 14.66
C TYR A 122 24.12 -5.46 13.32
N ILE A 123 23.26 -4.47 13.07
CA ILE A 123 23.38 -3.59 11.91
C ILE A 123 24.53 -2.59 12.11
N GLU A 124 24.73 -2.10 13.33
CA GLU A 124 25.90 -1.27 13.66
C GLU A 124 27.21 -2.06 13.52
N ALA A 125 27.25 -3.29 14.01
CA ALA A 125 28.39 -4.18 13.85
C ALA A 125 28.69 -4.47 12.36
N ALA A 126 27.65 -4.74 11.56
CA ALA A 126 27.79 -4.94 10.11
C ALA A 126 28.38 -3.70 9.40
N ARG A 127 28.00 -2.49 9.82
CA ARG A 127 28.61 -1.24 9.33
C ARG A 127 30.06 -1.08 9.80
N ALA A 128 30.36 -1.42 11.06
CA ALA A 128 31.71 -1.31 11.63
C ALA A 128 32.75 -2.19 10.91
N ILE A 129 32.34 -3.35 10.39
CA ILE A 129 33.19 -4.23 9.57
C ILE A 129 33.27 -3.81 8.09
N GLY A 130 32.70 -2.66 7.72
CA GLY A 130 32.78 -2.10 6.37
C GLY A 130 31.84 -2.74 5.34
N MET A 131 30.75 -3.39 5.78
CA MET A 131 29.76 -3.94 4.85
C MET A 131 29.04 -2.82 4.08
N SER A 132 28.86 -2.98 2.77
CA SER A 132 28.11 -2.01 1.96
C SER A 132 26.64 -1.93 2.38
N GLU A 133 26.08 -0.72 2.37
CA GLU A 133 24.69 -0.45 2.77
C GLU A 133 23.68 -1.35 2.03
N TRP A 134 23.88 -1.57 0.72
CA TRP A 134 23.03 -2.47 -0.07
C TRP A 134 23.07 -3.93 0.39
N ARG A 135 24.25 -4.41 0.78
CA ARG A 135 24.40 -5.77 1.33
C ARG A 135 23.72 -5.87 2.69
N ILE A 136 23.85 -4.84 3.53
CA ILE A 136 23.16 -4.78 4.82
C ILE A 136 21.64 -4.83 4.61
N ILE A 137 21.10 -4.05 3.68
CA ILE A 137 19.66 -4.03 3.36
C ILE A 137 19.17 -5.41 2.94
N PHE A 138 19.74 -5.97 1.87
CA PHE A 138 19.16 -7.17 1.26
C PHE A 138 19.54 -8.47 1.98
N ALA A 139 20.70 -8.53 2.64
CA ALA A 139 21.12 -9.75 3.35
C ALA A 139 20.68 -9.78 4.81
N HIS A 140 20.49 -8.62 5.45
CA HIS A 140 20.21 -8.55 6.89
C HIS A 140 18.93 -7.80 7.21
N ALA A 141 18.77 -6.54 6.81
CA ALA A 141 17.68 -5.71 7.29
C ALA A 141 16.31 -6.15 6.74
N LEU A 142 16.21 -6.29 5.42
CA LEU A 142 14.96 -6.62 4.74
C LEU A 142 14.46 -8.04 5.05
N PRO A 143 15.29 -9.11 5.02
CA PRO A 143 14.83 -10.44 5.41
C PRO A 143 14.30 -10.51 6.85
N ASN A 144 14.88 -9.73 7.78
CA ASN A 144 14.40 -9.66 9.15
C ASN A 144 13.14 -8.80 9.31
N ALA A 145 12.84 -7.94 8.35
CA ALA A 145 11.63 -7.12 8.33
C ALA A 145 10.41 -7.86 7.75
N LEU A 146 10.63 -8.87 6.90
CA LEU A 146 9.54 -9.58 6.21
C LEU A 146 8.56 -10.32 7.15
N PRO A 147 9.00 -11.03 8.22
CA PRO A 147 8.07 -11.80 9.06
C PRO A 147 6.88 -10.98 9.61
N PRO A 148 7.06 -9.81 10.24
CA PRO A 148 5.93 -9.00 10.67
C PRO A 148 5.15 -8.37 9.49
N VAL A 149 5.80 -8.14 8.34
CA VAL A 149 5.15 -7.59 7.13
C VAL A 149 4.16 -8.60 6.52
N LEU A 150 4.44 -9.90 6.60
CA LEU A 150 3.56 -10.96 6.08
C LEU A 150 2.15 -10.91 6.68
N ILE A 151 2.03 -10.53 7.96
CA ILE A 151 0.75 -10.36 8.64
C ILE A 151 -0.07 -9.23 7.98
N THR A 152 0.59 -8.12 7.66
CA THR A 152 -0.06 -6.99 6.96
C THR A 152 -0.52 -7.38 5.56
N ILE A 153 0.23 -8.24 4.88
CA ILE A 153 -0.15 -8.77 3.56
C ILE A 153 -1.43 -9.60 3.67
N SER A 154 -1.57 -10.44 4.70
CA SER A 154 -2.80 -11.21 4.95
C SER A 154 -4.03 -10.32 5.12
N PHE A 155 -3.93 -9.27 5.93
CA PHE A 155 -5.02 -8.28 6.08
C PHE A 155 -5.30 -7.52 4.78
N GLY A 156 -4.26 -7.25 3.99
CA GLY A 156 -4.41 -6.66 2.67
C GLY A 156 -5.17 -7.57 1.70
N ILE A 157 -4.96 -8.89 1.74
CA ILE A 157 -5.70 -9.85 0.89
C ILE A 157 -7.19 -9.82 1.25
N ALA A 158 -7.51 -9.86 2.54
CA ALA A 158 -8.90 -9.73 3.00
C ALA A 158 -9.52 -8.39 2.55
N SER A 159 -8.76 -7.29 2.69
CA SER A 159 -9.20 -5.96 2.23
C SER A 159 -9.43 -5.89 0.72
N ALA A 160 -8.62 -6.57 -0.07
CA ALA A 160 -8.76 -6.65 -1.53
C ALA A 160 -9.99 -7.47 -1.94
N ILE A 161 -10.27 -8.58 -1.25
CA ILE A 161 -11.49 -9.39 -1.42
C ILE A 161 -12.73 -8.55 -1.12
N LEU A 162 -12.72 -7.79 -0.02
CA LEU A 162 -13.81 -6.89 0.35
C LEU A 162 -14.01 -5.78 -0.68
N ALA A 163 -12.93 -5.19 -1.18
CA ALA A 163 -13.00 -4.15 -2.22
C ALA A 163 -13.60 -4.69 -3.52
N GLU A 164 -13.16 -5.86 -3.99
CA GLU A 164 -13.75 -6.52 -5.16
C GLU A 164 -15.21 -6.89 -4.93
N SER A 165 -15.53 -7.46 -3.77
CA SER A 165 -16.91 -7.83 -3.42
C SER A 165 -17.83 -6.61 -3.37
N SER A 166 -17.32 -5.46 -2.89
CA SER A 166 -18.07 -4.20 -2.87
C SER A 166 -18.37 -3.71 -4.29
N LEU A 167 -17.41 -3.81 -5.21
CA LEU A 167 -17.60 -3.44 -6.61
C LEU A 167 -18.62 -4.34 -7.32
N SER A 168 -18.45 -5.65 -7.16
CA SER A 168 -19.36 -6.65 -7.71
C SER A 168 -20.76 -6.51 -7.12
N PHE A 169 -20.87 -6.18 -5.83
CA PHE A 169 -22.15 -5.83 -5.21
C PHE A 169 -22.75 -4.54 -5.80
N LEU A 170 -21.95 -3.56 -6.21
CA LEU A 170 -22.46 -2.32 -6.82
C LEU A 170 -22.80 -2.47 -8.32
N GLY A 171 -22.63 -3.65 -8.91
CA GLY A 171 -22.80 -3.87 -10.35
C GLY A 171 -21.68 -3.29 -11.21
N LEU A 172 -20.59 -2.82 -10.58
CA LEU A 172 -19.40 -2.26 -11.22
C LEU A 172 -18.23 -3.26 -11.22
N GLY A 173 -18.49 -4.51 -10.86
CA GLY A 173 -17.49 -5.56 -10.72
C GLY A 173 -17.19 -6.29 -12.02
N LEU A 174 -16.85 -7.56 -11.89
CA LEU A 174 -16.44 -8.41 -13.00
C LEU A 174 -17.59 -8.71 -13.98
N PRO A 175 -17.28 -9.18 -15.20
CA PRO A 175 -18.31 -9.57 -16.16
C PRO A 175 -19.22 -10.69 -15.61
N ILE A 176 -20.46 -10.73 -16.10
CA ILE A 176 -21.59 -11.55 -15.58
C ILE A 176 -21.28 -13.06 -15.56
N ASP A 177 -20.34 -13.53 -16.39
CA ASP A 177 -19.89 -14.92 -16.48
C ASP A 177 -19.04 -15.36 -15.27
N THR A 178 -18.55 -14.43 -14.45
CA THR A 178 -17.73 -14.73 -13.28
C THR A 178 -18.52 -14.64 -11.98
N VAL A 179 -18.54 -15.75 -11.24
CA VAL A 179 -19.19 -15.80 -9.92
C VAL A 179 -18.19 -15.34 -8.84
N THR A 180 -18.55 -14.30 -8.12
CA THR A 180 -17.81 -13.74 -6.98
C THR A 180 -18.74 -13.65 -5.77
N TRP A 181 -18.18 -13.48 -4.57
CA TRP A 181 -19.01 -13.30 -3.38
C TRP A 181 -19.85 -12.03 -3.46
N GLY A 182 -19.30 -10.95 -4.02
CA GLY A 182 -20.05 -9.73 -4.29
C GLY A 182 -21.20 -9.92 -5.28
N SER A 183 -20.99 -10.68 -6.37
CA SER A 183 -22.07 -10.92 -7.34
C SER A 183 -23.14 -11.89 -6.82
N MET A 184 -22.81 -12.77 -5.87
CA MET A 184 -23.83 -13.55 -5.14
C MET A 184 -24.71 -12.66 -4.26
N LEU A 185 -24.11 -11.71 -3.53
CA LEU A 185 -24.84 -10.73 -2.72
C LEU A 185 -25.71 -9.81 -3.56
N GLU A 186 -25.23 -9.45 -4.77
CA GLU A 186 -25.97 -8.65 -5.72
C GLU A 186 -27.25 -9.37 -6.18
N LYS A 187 -27.13 -10.63 -6.63
CA LYS A 187 -28.25 -11.49 -7.03
C LYS A 187 -29.24 -11.77 -5.90
N ALA A 188 -28.77 -11.82 -4.65
CA ALA A 188 -29.66 -11.99 -3.50
C ALA A 188 -30.68 -10.85 -3.35
N ARG A 189 -30.39 -9.65 -3.88
CA ARG A 189 -31.33 -8.52 -3.91
C ARG A 189 -32.41 -8.67 -4.97
N GLU A 190 -32.10 -9.37 -6.06
CA GLU A 190 -33.07 -9.65 -7.13
C GLU A 190 -33.96 -10.85 -6.79
N TYR A 191 -33.40 -11.86 -6.10
CA TYR A 191 -34.10 -13.11 -5.79
C TYR A 191 -34.16 -13.38 -4.28
N TYR A 192 -35.08 -12.67 -3.61
CA TYR A 192 -35.32 -12.75 -2.16
C TYR A 192 -35.51 -14.16 -1.56
N PRO A 193 -36.14 -15.14 -2.26
CA PRO A 193 -36.30 -16.48 -1.69
C PRO A 193 -34.97 -17.23 -1.48
N ALA A 194 -33.92 -16.89 -2.24
CA ALA A 194 -32.60 -17.50 -2.10
C ALA A 194 -31.74 -16.82 -1.03
N TRP A 195 -32.22 -16.82 0.21
CA TRP A 195 -31.52 -16.25 1.36
C TRP A 195 -30.08 -16.77 1.54
N TRP A 196 -29.79 -17.99 1.08
CA TRP A 196 -28.46 -18.59 1.12
C TRP A 196 -27.42 -17.82 0.28
N LEU A 197 -27.87 -17.11 -0.77
CA LEU A 197 -27.00 -16.24 -1.58
C LEU A 197 -26.52 -15.01 -0.81
N ALA A 198 -27.25 -14.59 0.23
CA ALA A 198 -26.80 -13.54 1.15
C ALA A 198 -25.98 -14.09 2.31
N PHE A 199 -26.45 -15.19 2.92
CA PHE A 199 -25.92 -15.71 4.18
C PHE A 199 -24.48 -16.22 4.08
N PHE A 200 -24.17 -17.14 3.14
CA PHE A 200 -22.83 -17.74 3.07
C PHE A 200 -21.76 -16.74 2.61
N PRO A 201 -21.97 -15.92 1.56
CA PRO A 201 -20.99 -14.91 1.18
C PRO A 201 -20.80 -13.85 2.28
N GLY A 202 -21.88 -13.46 2.97
CA GLY A 202 -21.82 -12.54 4.10
C GLY A 202 -20.97 -13.09 5.25
N LEU A 203 -21.17 -14.35 5.64
CA LEU A 203 -20.37 -15.02 6.67
C LEU A 203 -18.89 -15.15 6.32
N MET A 204 -18.57 -15.35 5.04
CA MET A 204 -17.17 -15.47 4.60
C MET A 204 -16.46 -14.14 4.45
N LEU A 205 -17.22 -13.04 4.34
CA LEU A 205 -16.71 -11.67 4.27
C LEU A 205 -16.61 -10.97 5.64
N ALA A 206 -17.30 -11.50 6.66
CA ALA A 206 -17.27 -11.01 8.04
C ALA A 206 -16.00 -11.44 8.79
#